data_AF-A0A0D2NHF6-F1
#
_entry.id   AF-A0A0D2NHF6-F1
#
_cell.length_a   1.000
_cell.length_b   1.000
_cell.length_c   1.000
_cell.angle_alpha   90.00
_cell.angle_beta   90.00
_cell.angle_gamma   90.00
#
_symmetry.space_group_name_H-M   'P 1'
#
loop_
_entity.id
_entity.type
_entity.pdbx_description
1 polymer ?
#
loop_
_entity_poly.entity_id
_entity_poly.type
_entity_poly.pdbx_seq_one_letter_code
_entity_poly.pdbx_strand_id
1 'polypeptide(L)'
;MFYRRWHRASVHSFSARKSDSIFRANQELHRKPRTLMFNPVRLEEIVEEVKRMGIDSSRKKFLVAVYAFRSMRKSTLEKKIDVYRRWGWSDQAINEAFRRYPMCMTVSEDKIMSTMDFLVNKMGYSLTRIAKQPSFLTRSLEKRIMPRALFARELISQVEAEA
;
A
#
# COMPACT_ATOMS: atom_id res chain seq x y z
N MET A 1 -26.83 -41.22 8.37
CA MET A 1 -27.08 -39.78 8.66
C MET A 1 -25.75 -39.00 8.75
N PHE A 2 -25.02 -38.85 7.64
CA PHE A 2 -23.70 -38.19 7.64
C PHE A 2 -23.66 -36.86 6.84
N TYR A 3 -24.81 -36.37 6.36
CA TYR A 3 -24.90 -35.22 5.45
C TYR A 3 -25.46 -33.92 6.05
N ARG A 4 -25.82 -33.89 7.34
CA ARG A 4 -26.47 -32.72 7.97
C ARG A 4 -25.58 -31.85 8.88
N ARG A 5 -24.30 -32.21 9.06
CA ARG A 5 -23.37 -31.47 9.94
C ARG A 5 -22.37 -30.57 9.19
N TRP A 6 -22.23 -30.73 7.88
CA TRP A 6 -21.31 -29.90 7.06
C TRP A 6 -21.94 -28.63 6.47
N HIS A 7 -23.27 -28.54 6.39
CA HIS A 7 -23.93 -27.37 5.76
C HIS A 7 -24.22 -26.19 6.71
N ARG A 8 -24.03 -26.32 8.03
CA ARG A 8 -24.33 -25.24 9.00
C ARG A 8 -23.10 -24.43 9.45
N ALA A 9 -21.88 -24.95 9.26
CA ALA A 9 -20.65 -24.26 9.67
C ALA A 9 -20.12 -23.23 8.66
N SER A 10 -20.56 -23.28 7.40
CA SER A 10 -20.05 -22.39 6.34
C SER A 10 -20.84 -21.10 6.16
N VAL A 11 -22.06 -21.00 6.69
CA VAL A 11 -22.92 -19.81 6.47
C VAL A 11 -22.73 -18.74 7.55
N HIS A 12 -22.40 -19.14 8.78
CA HIS A 12 -22.23 -18.21 9.91
C HIS A 12 -20.83 -17.58 9.97
N SER A 13 -19.79 -18.27 9.50
CA SER A 13 -18.42 -17.74 9.43
C SER A 13 -18.20 -16.76 8.26
N PHE A 14 -19.01 -16.86 7.21
CA PHE A 14 -18.97 -15.96 6.05
C PHE A 14 -19.72 -14.64 6.29
N SER A 15 -20.87 -14.71 7.01
CA SER A 15 -21.69 -13.56 7.38
C SER A 15 -20.96 -12.58 8.32
N ALA A 16 -20.31 -13.09 9.37
CA ALA A 16 -19.57 -12.27 10.33
C ALA A 16 -18.41 -11.50 9.67
N ARG A 17 -17.73 -12.10 8.68
CA ARG A 17 -16.57 -11.48 8.00
C ARG A 17 -16.95 -10.30 7.09
N LYS A 18 -18.16 -10.31 6.49
CA LYS A 18 -18.69 -9.15 5.73
C LYS A 18 -19.09 -8.00 6.66
N SER A 19 -19.64 -8.29 7.84
CA SER A 19 -20.06 -7.25 8.80
C SER A 19 -18.88 -6.42 9.33
N ASP A 20 -17.77 -7.08 9.68
CA ASP A 20 -16.51 -6.43 10.03
C ASP A 20 -15.86 -5.70 8.86
N SER A 21 -16.14 -6.16 7.63
CA SER A 21 -15.69 -5.51 6.40
C SER A 21 -16.29 -4.14 6.23
N ILE A 22 -17.63 -4.13 6.30
CA ILE A 22 -18.50 -2.98 6.13
C ILE A 22 -18.34 -2.01 7.30
N PHE A 23 -18.25 -2.49 8.54
CA PHE A 23 -18.08 -1.64 9.71
C PHE A 23 -16.78 -0.81 9.67
N ARG A 24 -15.66 -1.41 9.23
CA ARG A 24 -14.39 -0.67 9.09
C ARG A 24 -14.30 0.16 7.80
N ALA A 25 -14.96 -0.29 6.72
CA ALA A 25 -15.17 0.55 5.55
C ALA A 25 -15.93 1.83 5.94
N ASN A 26 -16.99 1.69 6.74
CA ASN A 26 -17.72 2.81 7.33
C ASN A 26 -16.82 3.68 8.20
N GLN A 27 -15.91 3.11 8.99
CA GLN A 27 -14.94 3.89 9.76
C GLN A 27 -13.99 4.75 8.89
N GLU A 28 -13.53 4.23 7.74
CA GLU A 28 -12.74 5.01 6.77
C GLU A 28 -13.59 6.08 6.07
N LEU A 29 -14.86 5.78 5.78
CA LEU A 29 -15.83 6.75 5.25
C LEU A 29 -16.14 7.87 6.26
N HIS A 30 -16.27 7.55 7.55
CA HIS A 30 -16.49 8.52 8.63
C HIS A 30 -15.33 9.49 8.81
N ARG A 31 -14.08 9.03 8.59
CA ARG A 31 -12.91 9.91 8.68
C ARG A 31 -12.85 10.93 7.55
N LYS A 32 -13.41 10.60 6.37
CA LYS A 32 -13.37 11.46 5.18
C LYS A 32 -14.66 11.31 4.35
N PRO A 33 -15.79 11.89 4.78
CA PRO A 33 -17.07 11.80 4.07
C PRO A 33 -17.02 12.38 2.65
N ARG A 34 -16.16 13.39 2.41
CA ARG A 34 -15.87 13.95 1.08
C ARG A 34 -15.23 12.96 0.09
N THR A 35 -14.84 11.77 0.57
CA THR A 35 -14.38 10.71 -0.33
C THR A 35 -15.52 10.27 -1.23
N LEU A 36 -16.79 10.27 -0.78
CA LEU A 36 -17.96 9.86 -1.60
C LEU A 36 -18.60 10.99 -2.41
N MET A 37 -18.15 12.23 -2.23
CA MET A 37 -18.63 13.36 -3.02
C MET A 37 -17.86 13.40 -4.35
N PHE A 38 -18.43 12.74 -5.36
CA PHE A 38 -17.77 12.51 -6.64
C PHE A 38 -18.50 13.18 -7.81
N ASN A 39 -17.72 13.52 -8.84
CA ASN A 39 -18.21 13.44 -10.21
C ASN A 39 -18.30 11.94 -10.57
N PRO A 40 -19.49 11.41 -10.95
CA PRO A 40 -19.68 9.99 -11.23
C PRO A 40 -18.71 9.41 -12.27
N VAL A 41 -18.44 10.15 -13.35
CA VAL A 41 -17.54 9.72 -14.44
C VAL A 41 -16.13 9.48 -13.91
N ARG A 42 -15.60 10.42 -13.11
CA ARG A 42 -14.26 10.27 -12.51
C ARG A 42 -14.19 9.12 -11.50
N LEU A 43 -15.29 8.83 -10.80
CA LEU A 43 -15.32 7.69 -9.88
C LEU A 43 -15.24 6.37 -10.65
N GLU A 44 -15.99 6.24 -11.75
CA GLU A 44 -15.96 5.05 -12.61
C GLU A 44 -14.55 4.80 -13.14
N GLU A 45 -13.88 5.84 -13.67
CA GLU A 45 -12.48 5.76 -14.12
C GLU A 45 -11.54 5.25 -13.01
N ILE A 46 -11.66 5.78 -11.79
CA ILE A 46 -10.83 5.34 -10.65
C ILE A 46 -11.14 3.89 -10.28
N VAL A 47 -12.42 3.50 -10.27
CA VAL A 47 -12.85 2.14 -9.95
C VAL A 47 -12.30 1.14 -10.96
N GLU A 48 -12.34 1.47 -12.24
CA GLU A 48 -11.78 0.66 -13.32
C GLU A 48 -10.26 0.55 -13.20
N GLU A 49 -9.57 1.65 -12.92
CA GLU A 49 -8.12 1.68 -12.70
C GLU A 49 -7.70 0.78 -11.52
N VAL A 50 -8.39 0.88 -10.38
CA VAL A 50 -8.09 0.07 -9.19
C VAL A 50 -8.34 -1.43 -9.47
N LYS A 51 -9.39 -1.76 -10.22
CA LYS A 51 -9.66 -3.13 -10.68
C LYS A 51 -8.57 -3.63 -11.62
N ARG A 52 -8.14 -2.80 -12.58
CA ARG A 52 -7.05 -3.12 -13.53
C ARG A 52 -5.74 -3.40 -12.81
N MET A 53 -5.45 -2.68 -11.72
CA MET A 53 -4.31 -2.95 -10.86
C MET A 53 -4.49 -4.14 -9.90
N GLY A 54 -5.55 -4.94 -10.06
CA GLY A 54 -5.71 -6.24 -9.41
C GLY A 54 -6.13 -6.19 -7.94
N ILE A 55 -6.74 -5.08 -7.49
CA ILE A 55 -7.39 -5.03 -6.18
C ILE A 55 -8.88 -5.38 -6.35
N ASP A 56 -9.27 -6.48 -5.71
CA ASP A 56 -10.65 -6.95 -5.68
C ASP A 56 -11.58 -5.99 -4.92
N SER A 57 -12.75 -5.69 -5.47
CA SER A 57 -13.71 -4.71 -4.95
C SER A 57 -14.36 -5.11 -3.62
N SER A 58 -14.35 -6.40 -3.25
CA SER A 58 -14.88 -6.87 -1.97
C SER A 58 -13.91 -6.63 -0.81
N ARG A 59 -12.63 -6.33 -1.09
CA ARG A 59 -11.60 -6.10 -0.07
C ARG A 59 -11.62 -4.67 0.42
N LYS A 60 -11.43 -4.47 1.73
CA LYS A 60 -11.25 -3.12 2.33
C LYS A 60 -10.19 -2.26 1.65
N LYS A 61 -9.12 -2.89 1.16
CA LYS A 61 -8.03 -2.20 0.44
C LYS A 61 -8.51 -1.51 -0.83
N PHE A 62 -9.62 -1.95 -1.41
CA PHE A 62 -10.24 -1.30 -2.55
C PHE A 62 -10.62 0.15 -2.25
N LEU A 63 -11.30 0.39 -1.13
CA LEU A 63 -11.67 1.75 -0.73
C LEU A 63 -10.45 2.63 -0.44
N VAL A 64 -9.41 2.05 0.16
CA VAL A 64 -8.13 2.76 0.40
C VAL A 64 -7.46 3.12 -0.93
N ALA A 65 -7.51 2.24 -1.93
CA ALA A 65 -6.96 2.47 -3.25
C ALA A 65 -7.75 3.53 -4.03
N VAL A 66 -9.08 3.45 -4.01
CA VAL A 66 -9.98 4.49 -4.58
C VAL A 66 -9.68 5.84 -3.94
N TYR A 67 -9.54 5.87 -2.61
CA TYR A 67 -9.17 7.09 -1.88
C TYR A 67 -7.78 7.62 -2.31
N ALA A 68 -6.78 6.74 -2.44
CA ALA A 68 -5.44 7.12 -2.88
C ALA A 68 -5.48 7.78 -4.27
N PHE A 69 -6.16 7.17 -5.25
CA PHE A 69 -6.24 7.72 -6.61
C PHE A 69 -7.11 8.97 -6.69
N ARG A 70 -8.19 9.04 -5.90
CA ARG A 70 -9.01 10.24 -5.77
C ARG A 70 -8.20 11.47 -5.34
N SER A 71 -7.15 11.27 -4.54
CA SER A 71 -6.29 12.38 -4.07
C SER A 71 -5.38 12.99 -5.14
N MET A 72 -5.32 12.41 -6.35
CA MET A 72 -4.44 12.88 -7.42
C MET A 72 -5.07 12.78 -8.81
N ARG A 73 -4.40 13.34 -9.83
CA ARG A 73 -4.78 13.19 -11.23
C ARG A 73 -4.10 11.94 -11.82
N LYS A 74 -4.63 11.41 -12.92
CA LYS A 74 -4.02 10.28 -13.64
C LYS A 74 -2.58 10.56 -14.05
N SER A 75 -2.31 11.75 -14.60
CA SER A 75 -0.95 12.18 -14.95
C SER A 75 0.01 12.23 -13.75
N THR A 76 -0.49 12.57 -12.56
CA THR A 76 0.30 12.52 -11.32
C THR A 76 0.61 11.08 -10.91
N LEU A 77 -0.35 10.16 -11.08
CA LEU A 77 -0.13 8.73 -10.82
C LEU A 77 0.92 8.16 -11.77
N GLU A 78 0.84 8.45 -13.06
CA GLU A 78 1.80 8.02 -14.08
C GLU A 78 3.23 8.48 -13.74
N LYS A 79 3.41 9.76 -13.39
CA LYS A 79 4.70 10.29 -12.94
C LYS A 79 5.26 9.52 -11.74
N LYS A 80 4.44 9.17 -10.75
CA LYS A 80 4.88 8.37 -9.60
C LYS A 80 5.29 6.96 -9.98
N ILE A 81 4.55 6.32 -10.90
CA ILE A 81 4.92 5.01 -11.44
C ILE A 81 6.28 5.12 -12.13
N ASP A 82 6.51 6.17 -12.92
CA ASP A 82 7.79 6.41 -13.59
C ASP A 82 8.93 6.65 -12.60
N VAL A 83 8.69 7.32 -11.47
CA VAL A 83 9.70 7.43 -10.40
C VAL A 83 10.09 6.04 -9.88
N TYR A 84 9.14 5.14 -9.63
CA TYR A 84 9.47 3.78 -9.20
C TYR A 84 10.25 3.00 -10.27
N ARG A 85 9.89 3.15 -11.56
CA ARG A 85 10.62 2.54 -12.68
C ARG A 85 12.06 3.06 -12.77
N ARG A 86 12.28 4.37 -12.60
CA ARG A 86 13.62 4.98 -12.59
C ARG A 86 14.52 4.42 -11.48
N TRP A 87 13.93 4.01 -10.35
CA TRP A 87 14.64 3.31 -9.28
C TRP A 87 14.85 1.81 -9.56
N GLY A 88 14.41 1.29 -10.71
CA GLY A 88 14.62 -0.09 -11.12
C GLY A 88 13.53 -1.05 -10.69
N TRP A 89 12.36 -0.58 -10.24
CA TRP A 89 11.22 -1.48 -10.01
C TRP A 89 10.57 -1.86 -11.33
N SER A 90 10.26 -3.15 -11.50
CA SER A 90 9.42 -3.63 -12.60
C SER A 90 7.96 -3.24 -12.41
N ASP A 91 7.19 -3.20 -13.50
CA ASP A 91 5.75 -2.96 -13.45
C ASP A 91 5.02 -3.95 -12.53
N GLN A 92 5.47 -5.21 -12.51
CA GLN A 92 4.98 -6.22 -11.59
C GLN A 92 5.26 -5.85 -10.13
N ALA A 93 6.50 -5.46 -9.79
CA ALA A 93 6.87 -5.06 -8.44
C ALA A 93 6.08 -3.83 -7.96
N ILE A 94 5.87 -2.85 -8.85
CA ILE A 94 5.05 -1.66 -8.59
C ILE A 94 3.60 -2.07 -8.29
N ASN A 95 3.02 -2.94 -9.13
CA ASN A 95 1.66 -3.42 -8.96
C ASN A 95 1.51 -4.22 -7.65
N GLU A 96 2.44 -5.12 -7.34
CA GLU A 96 2.45 -5.88 -6.10
C GLU A 96 2.57 -4.97 -4.86
N ALA A 97 3.43 -3.95 -4.93
CA ALA A 97 3.60 -2.95 -3.88
C ALA A 97 2.29 -2.17 -3.65
N PHE A 98 1.65 -1.72 -4.73
CA PHE A 98 0.35 -1.06 -4.68
C PHE A 98 -0.74 -1.95 -4.07
N ARG A 99 -0.88 -3.20 -4.52
CA ARG A 99 -1.84 -4.17 -3.97
C ARG A 99 -1.59 -4.46 -2.49
N ARG A 100 -0.32 -4.44 -2.07
CA ARG A 100 0.05 -4.60 -0.67
C ARG A 100 -0.34 -3.39 0.16
N TYR A 101 -0.05 -2.18 -0.32
CA TYR A 101 -0.30 -0.94 0.39
C TYR A 101 -0.57 0.25 -0.56
N PRO A 102 -1.84 0.52 -0.93
CA PRO A 102 -2.17 1.52 -1.95
C PRO A 102 -1.69 2.94 -1.64
N MET A 103 -1.56 3.27 -0.36
CA MET A 103 -1.10 4.58 0.10
C MET A 103 0.35 4.91 -0.32
N CYS A 104 1.15 3.93 -0.76
CA CYS A 104 2.48 4.23 -1.33
C CYS A 104 2.41 5.13 -2.58
N MET A 105 1.28 5.12 -3.31
CA MET A 105 1.05 6.01 -4.45
C MET A 105 0.68 7.44 -4.04
N THR A 106 0.43 7.71 -2.76
CA THR A 106 0.12 9.08 -2.28
C THR A 106 1.35 9.89 -1.90
N VAL A 107 2.52 9.24 -1.86
CA VAL A 107 3.80 9.86 -1.46
C VAL A 107 4.28 10.80 -2.57
N SER A 108 4.82 11.98 -2.23
CA SER A 108 5.41 12.90 -3.21
C SER A 108 6.62 12.29 -3.91
N GLU A 109 6.88 12.74 -5.14
CA GLU A 109 8.01 12.26 -5.95
C GLU A 109 9.35 12.52 -5.24
N ASP A 110 9.56 13.74 -4.74
CA ASP A 110 10.76 14.13 -4.00
C ASP A 110 11.02 13.25 -2.77
N LYS A 111 9.94 12.86 -2.08
CA LYS A 111 10.04 12.02 -0.90
C LYS A 111 10.40 10.58 -1.28
N ILE A 112 9.85 10.05 -2.37
CA ILE A 112 10.24 8.73 -2.89
C ILE A 112 11.73 8.77 -3.27
N MET A 113 12.16 9.78 -4.03
CA MET A 113 13.56 9.96 -4.44
C MET A 113 14.50 10.01 -3.23
N SER A 114 14.22 10.88 -2.26
CA SER A 114 15.06 11.05 -1.07
C SER A 114 15.10 9.79 -0.19
N THR A 115 13.97 9.09 -0.07
CA THR A 115 13.89 7.85 0.72
C THR A 115 14.68 6.72 0.06
N MET A 116 14.55 6.59 -1.26
CA MET A 116 15.27 5.57 -2.03
C MET A 116 16.77 5.84 -2.07
N ASP A 117 17.20 7.09 -2.25
CA ASP A 117 18.62 7.46 -2.18
C ASP A 117 19.24 7.07 -0.83
N PHE A 118 18.56 7.41 0.27
CA PHE A 118 19.03 7.02 1.59
C PHE A 118 19.09 5.50 1.77
N LEU A 119 18.01 4.77 1.45
CA LEU A 119 17.94 3.33 1.72
C LEU A 119 18.84 2.52 0.79
N VAL A 120 18.85 2.83 -0.50
CA VAL A 120 19.57 2.05 -1.51
C VAL A 120 21.02 2.49 -1.56
N ASN A 121 21.29 3.78 -1.79
CA ASN A 121 22.66 4.26 -2.03
C ASN A 121 23.46 4.39 -0.73
N LYS A 122 22.86 4.91 0.35
CA LYS A 122 23.60 5.15 1.61
C LYS A 122 23.61 3.95 2.56
N MET A 123 22.57 3.13 2.52
CA MET A 123 22.38 2.02 3.45
C MET A 123 22.46 0.63 2.78
N GLY A 124 22.57 0.54 1.46
CA GLY A 124 22.75 -0.73 0.74
C GLY A 124 21.52 -1.66 0.75
N TYR A 125 20.32 -1.17 1.05
CA TYR A 125 19.12 -2.00 1.04
C TYR A 125 18.75 -2.41 -0.39
N SER A 126 18.35 -3.68 -0.56
CA SER A 126 17.91 -4.16 -1.87
C SER A 126 16.53 -3.62 -2.26
N LEU A 127 16.41 -3.18 -3.52
CA LEU A 127 15.16 -2.66 -4.10
C LEU A 127 13.99 -3.64 -3.92
N THR A 128 14.24 -4.93 -4.12
CA THR A 128 13.25 -6.00 -3.95
C THR A 128 12.71 -6.09 -2.53
N ARG A 129 13.55 -5.86 -1.51
CA ARG A 129 13.10 -5.83 -0.10
C ARG A 129 12.22 -4.61 0.15
N ILE A 130 12.59 -3.45 -0.38
CA ILE A 130 11.80 -2.22 -0.24
C ILE A 130 10.42 -2.38 -0.92
N ALA A 131 10.38 -2.95 -2.13
CA ALA A 131 9.14 -3.22 -2.87
C ALA A 131 8.18 -4.16 -2.12
N LYS A 132 8.73 -5.07 -1.31
CA LYS A 132 7.94 -5.95 -0.45
C LYS A 132 7.36 -5.23 0.77
N GLN A 133 7.87 -4.08 1.19
CA GLN A 133 7.34 -3.29 2.31
C GLN A 133 7.09 -1.81 1.93
N PRO A 134 6.13 -1.54 1.04
CA PRO A 134 5.82 -0.19 0.55
C PRO A 134 5.30 0.78 1.61
N SER A 135 4.91 0.29 2.79
CA SER A 135 4.43 1.13 3.89
C SER A 135 5.51 2.06 4.46
N PHE A 136 6.79 1.72 4.33
CA PHE A 136 7.89 2.58 4.76
C PHE A 136 7.89 3.93 4.05
N LEU A 137 7.53 3.97 2.76
CA LEU A 137 7.53 5.19 1.95
C LEU A 137 6.59 6.28 2.49
N THR A 138 5.55 5.90 3.25
CA THR A 138 4.64 6.87 3.89
C THR A 138 5.17 7.43 5.21
N ARG A 139 6.17 6.81 5.83
CA ARG A 139 6.75 7.26 7.10
C ARG A 139 7.66 8.48 6.87
N SER A 140 7.95 9.23 7.93
CA SER A 140 8.90 10.35 7.84
C SER A 140 10.31 9.81 7.65
N LEU A 141 11.02 10.31 6.63
CA LEU A 141 12.40 9.93 6.36
C LEU A 141 13.28 10.28 7.56
N GLU A 142 13.33 11.56 7.92
CA GLU A 142 14.17 12.10 9.00
C GLU A 142 13.77 11.60 10.38
N LYS A 143 12.47 11.59 10.71
CA LYS A 143 12.03 11.30 12.09
C LYS A 143 11.85 9.81 12.39
N ARG A 144 11.79 8.95 11.37
CA ARG A 144 11.49 7.51 11.57
C ARG A 144 12.37 6.56 10.80
N ILE A 145 12.59 6.80 9.50
CA ILE A 145 13.34 5.85 8.66
C ILE A 145 14.83 5.94 8.98
N MET A 146 15.42 7.14 8.92
CA MET A 146 16.86 7.33 9.14
C MET A 146 17.32 6.88 10.54
N PRO A 147 16.68 7.29 11.65
CA PRO A 147 17.15 6.91 12.98
C PRO A 147 17.15 5.39 13.19
N ARG A 148 16.14 4.70 12.65
CA ARG A 148 16.02 3.24 12.77
C ARG A 148 17.00 2.50 11.88
N ALA A 149 17.23 2.98 10.66
CA ALA A 149 18.17 2.37 9.73
C ALA A 149 19.61 2.52 10.22
N LEU A 150 19.98 3.70 10.72
CA LEU A 150 21.30 3.95 11.30
C LEU A 150 21.54 3.10 12.55
N PHE A 151 20.56 3.03 13.45
CA PHE A 151 20.63 2.17 14.64
C PHE A 151 20.76 0.69 14.27
N ALA A 152 20.01 0.21 13.28
CA ALA A 152 20.13 -1.18 12.81
C ALA A 152 21.51 -1.47 12.22
N ARG A 153 22.11 -0.53 11.49
CA ARG A 153 23.46 -0.67 10.95
C ARG A 153 24.51 -0.74 12.07
N GLU A 154 24.39 0.14 13.06
CA GLU A 154 25.26 0.13 14.24
C GLU A 154 25.23 -1.21 14.97
N LEU A 155 24.03 -1.74 15.24
CA LEU A 155 23.88 -3.05 15.87
C LEU A 155 24.51 -4.19 15.06
N ILE A 156 24.39 -4.15 13.74
CA ILE A 156 24.99 -5.18 12.86
C ILE A 156 26.52 -5.10 12.92
N SER A 157 27.09 -3.89 12.89
CA SER A 157 28.54 -3.70 12.97
C SER A 157 29.13 -4.17 14.30
N GLN A 158 28.39 -4.07 15.40
CA GLN A 158 28.83 -4.59 16.71
C GLN A 158 28.90 -6.14 16.72
N VAL A 159 27.92 -6.81 16.11
CA VAL A 159 27.90 -8.28 16.03
C VAL A 159 29.02 -8.81 15.12
N GLU A 160 29.32 -8.12 14.02
CA GLU A 160 30.41 -8.50 13.11
C GLU A 160 31.81 -8.25 13.71
N ALA A 161 31.94 -7.32 14.65
CA ALA A 161 33.21 -7.03 15.32
C ALA A 161 33.56 -8.02 16.44
N GLU A 162 32.58 -8.78 16.93
CA GLU A 162 32.74 -9.78 17.98
C GLU A 162 32.88 -11.23 17.44
N ALA A 163 32.75 -11.41 16.13
CA ALA A 163 32.84 -12.70 15.43
C ALA A 163 34.21 -12.88 14.75
#